data_AF-A0A7Z9TCJ2-F1
#
_entry.id   AF-A0A7Z9TCJ2-F1
#
_cell.length_a   1.000
_cell.length_b   1.000
_cell.length_c   1.000
_cell.angle_alpha   90.00
_cell.angle_beta   90.00
_cell.angle_gamma   90.00
#
_symmetry.space_group_name_H-M   'P 1'
#
loop_
_entity.id
_entity.type
_entity.pdbx_description
1 polymer ?
#
loop_
_entity_poly.entity_id
_entity_poly.type
_entity_poly.pdbx_seq_one_letter_code
_entity_poly.pdbx_strand_id
1 'polypeptide(L)'
;MVAFTRLQSAQRQHLTIHAREWSNGAFRLIVAYPNGLRKVHCFSTDSALLNGTMALQAELTANGWNAVRPLKPNPNMRQEIHSLFTRH
;
A
#
# COMPACT_ATOMS: atom_id res chain seq x y z
N MET A 1 -3.78 -1.93 6.69
CA MET A 1 -3.41 -0.53 6.38
C MET A 1 -1.88 -0.41 6.45
N VAL A 2 -1.27 0.21 5.45
CA VAL A 2 0.17 0.55 5.42
C VAL A 2 0.30 2.07 5.38
N ALA A 3 1.27 2.63 6.09
CA ALA A 3 1.50 4.07 6.15
C ALA A 3 2.88 4.43 5.62
N PHE A 4 2.97 5.56 4.94
CA PHE A 4 4.20 6.15 4.42
C PHE A 4 4.31 7.58 4.94
N THR A 5 5.55 8.03 5.15
CA THR A 5 5.83 9.39 5.58
C THR A 5 6.92 10.03 4.75
N ARG A 6 6.81 11.33 4.51
CA ARG A 6 7.83 12.13 3.83
C ARG A 6 8.05 13.42 4.60
N LEU A 7 9.30 13.86 4.69
CA LEU A 7 9.62 15.21 5.17
C LEU A 7 9.60 16.16 3.98
N GLN A 8 8.72 17.16 4.02
CA GLN A 8 8.68 18.23 3.02
C GLN A 8 8.66 19.58 3.74
N SER A 9 9.68 20.41 3.52
CA SER A 9 9.76 21.79 4.02
C SER A 9 9.35 21.94 5.50
N ALA A 10 10.01 21.17 6.37
CA ALA A 10 9.77 21.09 7.83
C ALA A 10 8.44 20.43 8.29
N GLN A 11 7.54 20.02 7.40
CA GLN A 11 6.33 19.28 7.75
C GLN A 11 6.43 17.79 7.38
N ARG A 12 5.96 16.93 8.29
CA ARG A 12 5.84 15.50 8.03
C ARG A 12 4.51 15.22 7.34
N GLN A 13 4.59 14.78 6.10
CA GLN A 13 3.43 14.35 5.32
C GLN A 13 3.16 12.87 5.56
N HIS A 14 1.88 12.51 5.55
CA HIS A 14 1.41 11.15 5.73
C HIS A 14 0.63 10.69 4.50
N LEU A 15 0.97 9.51 4.01
CA LEU A 15 0.24 8.80 2.97
C LEU A 15 -0.21 7.46 3.55
N THR A 16 -1.44 7.07 3.26
CA THR A 16 -1.99 5.80 3.74
C THR A 16 -2.45 4.94 2.59
N ILE A 17 -2.20 3.64 2.70
CA ILE A 17 -2.61 2.62 1.75
C ILE A 17 -3.53 1.65 2.48
N HIS A 18 -4.70 1.44 1.90
CA HIS A 18 -5.69 0.47 2.37
C HIS A 18 -5.97 -0.48 1.22
N ALA A 19 -6.07 -1.78 1.47
CA ALA A 19 -6.69 -2.68 0.51
C ALA A 19 -8.09 -3.05 0.98
N ARG A 20 -8.96 -3.33 0.02
CA ARG A 20 -10.29 -3.86 0.25
C ARG A 20 -10.56 -4.96 -0.76
N GLU A 21 -11.09 -6.07 -0.29
CA GLU A 21 -11.63 -7.11 -1.17
C GLU A 21 -12.94 -6.63 -1.80
N TRP A 22 -13.15 -7.01 -3.06
CA TRP A 22 -14.35 -6.74 -3.84
C TRP A 22 -15.14 -8.05 -4.00
N SER A 23 -16.42 -7.94 -4.35
CA SER A 23 -17.40 -9.03 -4.32
C SER A 23 -17.11 -10.22 -5.25
N ASN A 24 -16.09 -10.11 -6.12
CA ASN A 24 -15.64 -11.13 -7.04
C ASN A 24 -14.27 -11.73 -6.68
N GLY A 25 -13.78 -11.50 -5.45
CA GLY A 25 -12.44 -11.94 -5.02
C GLY A 25 -11.29 -11.09 -5.58
N ALA A 26 -11.60 -9.98 -6.26
CA ALA A 26 -10.60 -8.99 -6.67
C ALA A 26 -10.26 -8.05 -5.51
N PHE A 27 -9.10 -7.43 -5.54
CA PHE A 27 -8.63 -6.49 -4.52
C PHE A 27 -8.47 -5.09 -5.09
N ARG A 28 -8.76 -4.08 -4.27
CA ARG A 28 -8.47 -2.67 -4.58
C ARG A 28 -7.54 -2.08 -3.54
N LEU A 29 -6.38 -1.58 -3.96
CA LEU A 29 -5.53 -0.71 -3.14
C LEU A 29 -5.95 0.74 -3.34
N ILE A 30 -6.27 1.42 -2.25
CA ILE A 30 -6.62 2.84 -2.20
C ILE A 30 -5.47 3.57 -1.53
N VAL A 31 -4.83 4.47 -2.28
CA VAL A 31 -3.74 5.33 -1.84
C VAL A 31 -4.29 6.72 -1.57
N ALA A 32 -4.26 7.16 -0.32
CA ALA A 32 -4.69 8.50 0.08
C ALA A 32 -3.47 9.40 0.30
N TYR A 33 -3.36 10.44 -0.52
CA TYR A 33 -2.30 11.44 -0.46
C TYR A 33 -2.67 12.62 0.47
N PRO A 34 -1.68 13.36 1.01
CA PRO A 34 -1.94 14.50 1.89
C PRO A 34 -2.75 15.64 1.27
N ASN A 35 -2.69 15.77 -0.06
CA ASN A 35 -3.42 16.79 -0.81
C ASN A 35 -4.91 16.41 -1.03
N GLY A 36 -5.40 15.33 -0.41
CA GLY A 36 -6.76 14.84 -0.59
C GLY A 36 -6.97 13.96 -1.82
N LEU A 37 -5.96 13.82 -2.70
CA LEU A 37 -6.05 12.93 -3.86
C LEU A 37 -6.13 11.47 -3.38
N ARG A 38 -7.00 10.69 -4.02
CA ARG A 38 -7.08 9.25 -3.86
C ARG A 38 -6.78 8.55 -5.18
N LYS A 39 -5.85 7.62 -5.18
CA LYS A 39 -5.61 6.72 -6.32
C LYS A 39 -6.07 5.31 -5.98
N VAL A 40 -6.67 4.63 -6.95
CA VAL A 40 -7.18 3.26 -6.78
C VAL A 40 -6.47 2.35 -7.77
N HIS A 41 -5.91 1.25 -7.27
CA HIS A 41 -5.27 0.20 -8.07
C HIS A 41 -6.06 -1.09 -7.87
N CYS A 42 -6.50 -1.72 -8.95
CA CYS A 42 -7.29 -2.95 -8.91
C CYS A 42 -6.43 -4.15 -9.30
N PHE A 43 -6.57 -5.25 -8.57
CA PHE A 43 -5.84 -6.50 -8.79
C PHE A 43 -6.82 -7.66 -8.78
N SER A 44 -6.66 -8.59 -9.72
CA SER A 44 -7.56 -9.73 -9.88
C SER A 44 -7.22 -10.94 -9.00
N THR A 45 -6.03 -10.97 -8.38
CA THR A 45 -5.55 -12.09 -7.56
C THR A 45 -4.68 -11.59 -6.41
N ASP A 46 -4.48 -12.42 -5.37
CA ASP A 46 -3.54 -12.11 -4.28
C ASP A 46 -2.12 -11.85 -4.78
N SER A 47 -1.67 -12.64 -5.77
CA SER A 47 -0.31 -12.51 -6.32
C SER A 47 -0.13 -11.19 -7.05
N ALA A 48 -1.17 -10.75 -7.79
CA ALA A 48 -1.18 -9.44 -8.42
C ALA A 48 -1.24 -8.31 -7.38
N LEU A 49 -2.01 -8.48 -6.31
CA LEU A 49 -2.06 -7.54 -5.17
C LEU A 49 -0.68 -7.41 -4.51
N LEU A 50 -0.01 -8.54 -4.23
CA LEU A 50 1.32 -8.59 -3.64
C LEU A 50 2.34 -7.85 -4.52
N ASN A 51 2.45 -8.23 -5.79
CA ASN A 51 3.37 -7.62 -6.74
C ASN A 51 3.08 -6.13 -6.93
N GLY A 52 1.81 -5.76 -7.06
CA GLY A 52 1.37 -4.37 -7.17
C GLY A 52 1.70 -3.54 -5.93
N THR A 53 1.53 -4.10 -4.74
CA THR A 53 1.89 -3.43 -3.47
C THR A 53 3.40 -3.19 -3.38
N MET A 54 4.22 -4.17 -3.78
CA MET A 54 5.67 -4.01 -3.81
C MET A 54 6.13 -2.96 -4.82
N ALA A 55 5.57 -2.99 -6.04
CA ALA A 55 5.86 -2.00 -7.07
C ALA A 55 5.48 -0.58 -6.59
N LEU A 56 4.32 -0.44 -5.96
CA LEU A 56 3.87 0.82 -5.40
C LEU A 56 4.76 1.30 -4.25
N GLN A 57 5.22 0.41 -3.37
CA GLN A 57 6.18 0.76 -2.32
C GLN A 57 7.51 1.26 -2.92
N ALA A 58 8.01 0.62 -3.98
CA ALA A 58 9.22 1.03 -4.67
C ALA A 58 9.05 2.41 -5.34
N GLU A 59 7.94 2.63 -6.04
CA GLU A 59 7.60 3.93 -6.65
C GLU A 59 7.51 5.04 -5.60
N LEU A 60 6.82 4.79 -4.48
CA LEU A 60 6.70 5.75 -3.39
C LEU A 60 8.07 6.07 -2.77
N THR A 61 8.90 5.05 -2.54
CA THR A 61 10.28 5.21 -2.05
C THR A 61 11.11 6.06 -3.00
N ALA A 62 11.03 5.81 -4.31
CA ALA A 62 11.74 6.61 -5.32
C ALA A 62 11.28 8.08 -5.32
N ASN A 63 10.02 8.35 -4.94
CA ASN A 63 9.45 9.69 -4.78
C ASN A 63 9.68 10.30 -3.38
N GLY A 64 10.57 9.72 -2.58
CA GLY A 64 10.98 10.21 -1.26
C GLY A 64 10.02 9.86 -0.12
N TRP A 65 9.08 8.94 -0.32
CA TRP A 65 8.20 8.44 0.74
C TRP A 65 8.84 7.26 1.46
N ASN A 66 8.95 7.35 2.78
CA ASN A 66 9.46 6.27 3.63
C ASN A 66 8.31 5.47 4.23
N ALA A 67 8.27 4.17 3.98
CA ALA A 67 7.30 3.28 4.62
C ALA A 67 7.54 3.25 6.15
N VAL A 68 6.49 3.45 6.95
CA VAL A 68 6.56 3.37 8.42
C VAL A 68 6.81 1.93 8.87
N ARG A 69 6.28 0.97 8.12
CA ARG A 69 6.59 -0.46 8.22
C ARG A 69 6.74 -1.01 6.81
N PRO A 70 7.95 -1.05 6.25
CA PRO A 70 8.17 -1.55 4.90
C PRO A 70 7.81 -3.03 4.84
N LEU A 71 7.07 -3.42 3.80
CA LEU A 71 6.91 -4.81 3.44
C LEU A 71 8.28 -5.31 2.94
N LYS A 72 8.86 -6.26 3.67
CA LYS A 72 10.11 -6.92 3.26
C LYS A 72 9.76 -8.21 2.51
N PRO A 73 10.49 -8.54 1.43
CA PRO A 73 10.33 -9.83 0.77
C PRO A 73 10.65 -10.94 1.77
N ASN A 74 9.64 -11.76 2.10
CA ASN A 74 9.80 -12.94 2.94
C ASN A 74 8.91 -14.08 2.42
N PRO A 75 9.22 -15.36 2.74
CA PRO A 75 8.46 -16.50 2.23
C PRO A 75 6.99 -16.52 2.66
N ASN A 76 6.65 -15.90 3.79
CA ASN A 76 5.31 -15.84 4.37
C ASN A 76 4.58 -14.52 4.05
N MET A 77 5.09 -13.73 3.11
CA MET A 77 4.66 -12.36 2.87
C MET A 77 3.21 -12.30 2.41
N ARG A 78 2.73 -13.35 1.74
CA ARG A 78 1.32 -13.49 1.35
C ARG A 78 0.41 -13.46 2.58
N GLN A 79 0.76 -14.16 3.65
CA GLN A 79 -0.04 -14.17 4.89
C GLN A 79 0.04 -12.82 5.62
N GLU A 80 1.20 -12.16 5.63
CA GLU A 80 1.34 -10.82 6.21
C GLU A 80 0.50 -9.78 5.46
N ILE A 81 0.54 -9.76 4.13
CA ILE A 81 -0.29 -8.88 3.30
C ILE A 81 -1.76 -9.20 3.54
N HIS A 82 -2.14 -10.48 3.54
CA HIS A 82 -3.51 -10.87 3.88
C HIS A 82 -3.88 -10.28 5.25
N SER A 83 -3.08 -10.48 6.29
CA SER A 83 -3.36 -9.94 7.63
C SER A 83 -3.45 -8.41 7.71
N LEU A 84 -2.67 -7.70 6.87
CA LEU A 84 -2.64 -6.25 6.81
C LEU A 84 -3.84 -5.66 6.06
N PHE A 85 -4.46 -6.45 5.19
CA PHE A 85 -5.42 -5.94 4.20
C PHE A 85 -6.78 -6.66 4.17
N THR A 86 -6.92 -7.81 4.84
CA THR A 86 -8.19 -8.56 4.98
C THR A 86 -8.84 -8.43 6.35
N ARG A 87 -8.32 -7.59 7.26
CA ARG A 87 -9.08 -7.20 8.45
C ARG A 87 -10.27 -6.32 8.05
N HIS A 88 -11.40 -6.98 7.86
CA HIS A 88 -12.75 -6.41 7.84
C HIS A 88 -13.28 -6.25 9.26
#